data_AF-A0A0W0XQC1-F1
#
_entry.id   AF-A0A0W0XQC1-F1
#
_cell.length_a   1.000
_cell.length_b   1.000
_cell.length_c   1.000
_cell.angle_alpha   90.00
_cell.angle_beta   90.00
_cell.angle_gamma   90.00
#
_symmetry.space_group_name_H-M   'P 1'
#
loop_
_entity.id
_entity.type
_entity.pdbx_description
1 polymer ?
#
loop_
_entity_poly.entity_id
_entity_poly.type
_entity_poly.pdbx_seq_one_letter_code
_entity_poly.pdbx_strand_id
1 'polypeptide(L)'
;MWIVFALLAALLWGLNYSLAEKLLHSLSIFTLLALEMLLGAVVFSLLAGLTSFKKDWHTLSNEPNLLILTLTQVVVVSVASYLIALSVRAKNATAAGIIELIYPLFTIFFTWLLFRENHANSSVLIGGTLIFIGVLIISQG
;
A
#
# COMPACT_ATOMS: atom_id res chain seq x y z
N MET A 1 10.79 7.14 16.54
CA MET A 1 9.89 8.07 15.81
C MET A 1 9.21 7.40 14.62
N TRP A 2 9.90 6.65 13.75
CA TRP A 2 9.28 5.95 12.60
C TRP A 2 8.17 4.95 12.98
N ILE A 3 8.31 4.24 14.12
CA ILE A 3 7.30 3.29 14.62
C ILE A 3 5.95 3.96 14.83
N VAL A 4 5.93 5.21 15.33
CA VAL A 4 4.67 5.94 15.56
C VAL A 4 3.94 6.20 14.24
N PHE A 5 4.67 6.60 13.19
CA PHE A 5 4.08 6.78 11.86
C PHE A 5 3.55 5.47 11.27
N ALA A 6 4.28 4.37 11.45
CA ALA A 6 3.83 3.05 11.00
C ALA A 6 2.57 2.58 11.74
N LEU A 7 2.48 2.80 13.05
CA LEU A 7 1.31 2.46 13.85
C LEU A 7 0.09 3.32 13.48
N LEU A 8 0.28 4.63 13.27
CA LEU A 8 -0.79 5.50 12.80
C LEU A 8 -1.26 5.12 11.40
N ALA A 9 -0.33 4.76 10.50
CA ALA A 9 -0.69 4.25 9.18
C ALA A 9 -1.50 2.96 9.26
N ALA A 10 -1.10 2.00 10.10
CA ALA A 10 -1.85 0.75 10.31
C ALA A 10 -3.27 1.02 10.85
N LEU A 11 -3.41 1.96 11.79
CA LEU A 11 -4.70 2.39 12.32
C LEU A 11 -5.59 3.01 11.23
N LEU A 12 -5.04 3.92 10.41
CA LEU A 12 -5.77 4.56 9.32
C LEU A 12 -6.13 3.56 8.20
N TRP A 13 -5.27 2.58 7.91
CA TRP A 13 -5.61 1.49 7.00
C TRP A 13 -6.78 0.66 7.53
N GLY A 14 -6.77 0.27 8.81
CA GLY A 14 -7.91 -0.43 9.42
C GLY A 14 -9.23 0.35 9.31
N LEU A 15 -9.19 1.67 9.53
CA LEU A 15 -10.34 2.55 9.32
C LEU A 15 -10.76 2.60 7.84
N ASN A 16 -9.80 2.74 6.92
CA ASN A 16 -10.03 2.76 5.48
C ASN A 16 -10.78 1.50 5.01
N TYR A 17 -10.30 0.33 5.40
CA TYR A 17 -10.93 -0.95 5.12
C TYR A 17 -12.38 -1.01 5.61
N SER A 18 -12.61 -0.61 6.85
CA SER A 18 -13.94 -0.60 7.48
C SER A 18 -14.92 0.35 6.77
N LEU A 19 -14.45 1.52 6.34
CA LEU A 19 -15.24 2.48 5.57
C LEU A 19 -15.50 1.98 4.15
N ALA A 20 -14.48 1.43 3.48
CA ALA A 20 -14.57 0.91 2.12
C ALA A 20 -15.62 -0.21 2.02
N GLU A 21 -15.66 -1.15 2.97
CA GLU A 21 -16.70 -2.19 2.98
C GLU A 21 -18.11 -1.59 2.93
N LYS A 22 -18.39 -0.59 3.78
CA LYS A 22 -19.70 0.07 3.79
C LYS A 22 -19.98 0.87 2.51
N LEU A 23 -18.98 1.58 2.00
CA LEU A 23 -19.13 2.44 0.82
C LEU A 23 -19.30 1.64 -0.47
N LEU A 24 -18.62 0.50 -0.60
CA LEU A 24 -18.66 -0.36 -1.79
C LEU A 24 -20.00 -1.08 -1.98
N HIS A 25 -20.88 -1.07 -0.98
CA HIS A 25 -22.27 -1.49 -1.14
C HIS A 25 -23.12 -0.47 -1.92
N SER A 26 -22.75 0.81 -1.87
CA SER A 26 -23.54 1.90 -2.45
C SER A 26 -22.84 2.59 -3.63
N LEU A 27 -21.51 2.52 -3.70
CA LEU A 27 -20.69 3.17 -4.70
C LEU A 27 -19.99 2.14 -5.58
N SER A 28 -19.72 2.52 -6.83
CA SER A 28 -18.85 1.73 -7.69
C SER A 28 -17.41 1.76 -7.16
N ILE A 29 -16.67 0.66 -7.34
CA ILE A 29 -15.25 0.58 -6.99
C ILE A 29 -14.46 1.72 -7.67
N PHE A 30 -14.72 1.96 -8.94
CA PHE A 30 -14.03 3.01 -9.70
C PHE A 30 -14.30 4.41 -9.15
N THR A 31 -15.55 4.69 -8.75
CA THR A 31 -15.92 5.99 -8.17
C THR A 31 -15.20 6.21 -6.84
N LEU A 32 -15.20 5.21 -5.96
CA LEU A 32 -14.55 5.31 -4.65
C LEU A 32 -13.05 5.54 -4.81
N LEU A 33 -12.36 4.71 -5.61
CA LEU A 33 -10.93 4.84 -5.85
C LEU A 33 -10.56 6.16 -6.55
N ALA A 34 -11.39 6.62 -7.50
CA ALA A 34 -11.16 7.90 -8.15
C ALA A 34 -11.21 9.07 -7.16
N LEU A 35 -12.16 9.06 -6.21
CA LEU A 35 -12.26 10.10 -5.18
C LEU A 35 -11.06 10.09 -4.23
N GLU A 36 -10.64 8.91 -3.78
CA GLU A 36 -9.45 8.74 -2.92
C GLU A 36 -8.18 9.27 -3.61
N MET A 37 -7.96 8.84 -4.86
CA MET A 37 -6.79 9.24 -5.64
C MET A 37 -6.82 10.72 -6.00
N LEU A 38 -7.99 11.27 -6.34
CA LEU A 38 -8.13 12.70 -6.68
C LEU A 38 -7.82 13.59 -5.47
N LEU A 39 -8.35 13.26 -4.29
CA LEU A 39 -8.07 14.01 -3.08
C LEU A 39 -6.57 13.97 -2.73
N GLY A 40 -5.96 12.78 -2.78
CA GLY A 40 -4.53 12.62 -2.58
C GLY A 40 -3.71 13.42 -3.60
N ALA A 41 -4.05 13.33 -4.87
CA ALA A 41 -3.36 14.07 -5.94
C ALA A 41 -3.43 15.59 -5.72
N VAL A 42 -4.60 16.14 -5.38
CA VAL A 42 -4.75 17.58 -5.12
C VAL A 42 -3.92 18.00 -3.91
N VAL A 43 -4.09 17.33 -2.77
CA VAL A 43 -3.40 17.70 -1.52
C VAL A 43 -1.89 17.58 -1.66
N PHE A 44 -1.40 16.46 -2.17
CA PHE A 44 0.05 16.23 -2.28
C PHE A 44 0.70 17.05 -3.39
N SER A 45 -0.01 17.37 -4.48
CA SER A 45 0.53 18.28 -5.50
C SER A 45 0.69 19.70 -4.96
N LEU A 46 -0.28 20.19 -4.17
CA LEU A 46 -0.16 21.50 -3.52
C LEU A 46 1.04 21.54 -2.56
N LEU A 47 1.16 20.54 -1.69
CA LEU A 47 2.28 20.46 -0.74
C LEU A 47 3.63 20.31 -1.46
N ALA A 48 3.72 19.47 -2.49
CA ALA A 48 4.92 19.32 -3.30
C ALA A 48 5.28 20.65 -3.99
N GLY A 49 4.30 21.35 -4.55
CA GLY A 49 4.49 22.65 -5.20
C GLY A 49 5.12 23.71 -4.27
N LEU A 50 4.80 23.65 -2.98
CA LEU A 50 5.34 24.54 -1.94
C LEU A 50 6.70 24.12 -1.38
N THR A 51 7.13 22.87 -1.60
CA THR A 51 8.28 22.29 -0.91
C THR A 51 9.36 21.74 -1.84
N SER A 52 9.04 20.76 -2.68
CA SER A 52 10.03 19.93 -3.37
C SER A 52 9.85 19.80 -4.89
N PHE A 53 8.70 20.20 -5.45
CA PHE A 53 8.29 19.85 -6.81
C PHE A 53 9.34 20.18 -7.88
N LYS A 54 9.91 21.40 -7.87
CA LYS A 54 10.92 21.80 -8.88
C LYS A 54 12.16 20.91 -8.84
N LYS A 55 12.64 20.57 -7.64
CA LYS A 55 13.82 19.72 -7.44
C LYS A 55 13.55 18.29 -7.88
N ASP A 56 12.41 17.74 -7.46
CA ASP A 56 12.04 16.36 -7.76
C ASP A 56 11.77 16.20 -9.26
N TRP A 57 11.09 17.17 -9.88
CA TRP A 57 10.87 17.20 -11.33
C TRP A 57 12.18 17.25 -12.13
N HIS A 58 13.13 18.09 -11.71
CA HIS A 58 14.45 18.12 -12.32
C HIS A 58 15.17 16.78 -12.18
N THR A 59 15.06 16.12 -11.02
CA THR A 59 15.66 14.81 -10.80
C THR A 59 15.04 13.75 -11.71
N LEU A 60 13.70 13.67 -11.76
CA LEU A 60 12.97 12.72 -12.61
C LEU A 60 13.23 12.94 -14.10
N SER A 61 13.42 14.18 -14.54
CA SER A 61 13.70 14.51 -15.94
C SER A 61 15.10 14.10 -16.39
N ASN A 62 16.05 13.96 -15.46
CA ASN A 62 17.45 13.64 -15.75
C ASN A 62 17.84 12.20 -15.40
N GLU A 63 17.01 11.47 -14.65
CA GLU A 63 17.25 10.10 -14.19
C GLU A 63 16.16 9.15 -14.72
N PRO A 64 16.29 8.60 -15.95
CA PRO A 64 15.24 7.78 -16.58
C PRO A 64 14.86 6.54 -15.76
N ASN A 65 15.82 5.92 -15.09
CA ASN A 65 15.56 4.76 -14.22
C ASN A 65 14.66 5.14 -13.04
N LEU A 66 14.89 6.31 -12.43
CA LEU A 66 14.06 6.80 -11.35
C LEU A 66 12.65 7.11 -11.84
N LEU A 67 12.51 7.74 -13.01
CA LEU A 67 11.22 7.97 -13.63
C LEU A 67 10.44 6.67 -13.86
N ILE A 68 11.09 5.63 -14.39
CA ILE A 68 10.48 4.31 -14.59
C ILE A 68 10.05 3.70 -13.26
N LEU A 69 10.87 3.77 -12.22
CA LEU A 69 10.51 3.27 -10.88
C LEU A 69 9.31 4.03 -10.31
N THR A 70 9.26 5.35 -10.46
CA THR A 70 8.13 6.18 -10.03
C THR A 70 6.85 5.83 -10.78
N LEU A 71 6.89 5.72 -12.11
CA LEU A 71 5.72 5.34 -12.91
C LEU A 71 5.25 3.92 -12.58
N THR A 72 6.19 3.00 -12.39
CA THR A 72 5.89 1.63 -11.96
C THR A 72 5.19 1.62 -10.61
N GLN A 73 5.67 2.41 -9.64
CA GLN A 73 5.04 2.54 -8.33
C GLN A 73 3.60 3.07 -8.43
N VAL A 74 3.34 4.09 -9.27
CA VAL A 74 1.99 4.64 -9.49
C VAL A 74 1.04 3.59 -10.07
N VAL A 75 1.51 2.78 -11.03
CA VAL A 75 0.72 1.68 -11.59
C VAL A 75 0.46 0.61 -10.54
N VAL A 76 1.50 0.18 -9.80
CA VAL A 76 1.39 -0.86 -8.77
C VAL A 76 0.42 -0.46 -7.68
N VAL A 77 0.48 0.77 -7.15
CA VAL A 77 -0.47 1.19 -6.11
C VAL A 77 -1.90 1.24 -6.64
N SER A 78 -2.10 1.71 -7.88
CA SER A 78 -3.44 1.78 -8.48
C SER A 78 -4.05 0.38 -8.68
N VAL A 79 -3.26 -0.57 -9.18
CA VAL A 79 -3.69 -1.96 -9.36
C VAL A 79 -3.91 -2.64 -8.00
N ALA A 80 -3.02 -2.43 -7.03
CA ALA A 80 -3.16 -2.98 -5.68
C ALA A 80 -4.44 -2.47 -5.00
N SER A 81 -4.69 -1.16 -5.02
CA SER A 81 -5.92 -0.56 -4.46
C SER A 81 -7.18 -1.11 -5.12
N TYR A 82 -7.16 -1.34 -6.44
CA TYR A 82 -8.27 -1.98 -7.15
C TYR A 82 -8.51 -3.42 -6.70
N LEU A 83 -7.45 -4.23 -6.61
CA LEU A 83 -7.54 -5.63 -6.17
C LEU A 83 -8.01 -5.75 -4.71
N ILE A 84 -7.57 -4.83 -3.85
CA ILE A 84 -8.02 -4.73 -2.46
C ILE A 84 -9.50 -4.36 -2.40
N ALA A 85 -9.95 -3.35 -3.14
CA ALA A 85 -11.37 -2.98 -3.17
C ALA A 85 -12.24 -4.13 -3.69
N LEU A 86 -11.77 -4.88 -4.68
CA LEU A 86 -12.42 -6.09 -5.16
C LEU A 86 -12.51 -7.18 -4.07
N SER A 87 -11.43 -7.43 -3.33
CA SER A 87 -11.42 -8.46 -2.28
C SER A 87 -12.34 -8.11 -1.11
N VAL A 88 -12.35 -6.83 -0.70
CA VAL A 88 -13.28 -6.30 0.32
C VAL A 88 -14.72 -6.49 -0.15
N ARG A 89 -15.04 -6.10 -1.39
CA ARG A 89 -16.41 -6.26 -1.93
C ARG A 89 -16.83 -7.72 -2.08
N ALA A 90 -15.88 -8.62 -2.38
CA ALA A 90 -16.16 -10.04 -2.59
C ALA A 90 -16.39 -10.80 -1.28
N LYS A 91 -15.78 -10.37 -0.16
CA LYS A 91 -15.91 -11.04 1.14
C LYS A 91 -16.30 -10.06 2.25
N ASN A 92 -15.32 -9.36 2.82
CA ASN A 92 -15.49 -8.27 3.80
C ASN A 92 -14.13 -7.63 4.08
N ALA A 93 -14.10 -6.49 4.77
CA ALA A 93 -12.89 -5.77 5.13
C ALA A 93 -11.94 -6.61 5.99
N THR A 94 -12.47 -7.34 6.97
CA THR A 94 -11.66 -8.10 7.93
C THR A 94 -10.86 -9.18 7.24
N ALA A 95 -11.50 -10.03 6.43
CA ALA A 95 -10.81 -11.10 5.72
C ALA A 95 -9.82 -10.55 4.69
N ALA A 96 -10.19 -9.51 3.94
CA ALA A 96 -9.30 -8.87 2.97
C ALA A 96 -8.06 -8.28 3.64
N GLY A 97 -8.23 -7.49 4.71
CA GLY A 97 -7.12 -6.85 5.43
C GLY A 97 -6.19 -7.86 6.09
N ILE A 98 -6.74 -8.94 6.66
CA ILE A 98 -5.92 -9.99 7.28
C ILE A 98 -5.08 -10.73 6.24
N ILE A 99 -5.67 -11.11 5.10
CA ILE A 99 -4.91 -11.74 4.02
C ILE A 99 -3.83 -10.77 3.50
N GLU A 100 -4.14 -9.48 3.40
CA GLU A 100 -3.17 -8.47 2.96
C GLU A 100 -1.91 -8.43 3.84
N LEU A 101 -2.02 -8.65 5.16
CA LEU A 101 -0.90 -8.58 6.11
C LEU A 101 0.29 -9.49 5.77
N ILE A 102 0.19 -10.39 4.80
CA ILE A 102 1.33 -11.15 4.25
C ILE A 102 2.29 -10.28 3.41
N TYR A 103 1.91 -9.06 3.00
CA TYR A 103 2.71 -8.19 2.13
C TYR A 103 4.14 -7.92 2.62
N PRO A 104 4.48 -7.86 3.93
CA PRO A 104 5.85 -7.66 4.37
C PRO A 104 6.81 -8.76 3.87
N LEU A 105 6.33 -10.00 3.72
CA LEU A 105 7.11 -11.09 3.12
C LEU A 105 7.45 -10.80 1.65
N PHE A 106 6.46 -10.30 0.91
CA PHE A 106 6.65 -9.88 -0.49
C PHE A 106 7.54 -8.65 -0.59
N THR A 107 7.46 -7.71 0.34
CA THR A 107 8.36 -6.54 0.40
C THR A 107 9.81 -6.98 0.51
N ILE A 108 10.12 -7.89 1.45
CA ILE A 108 11.49 -8.42 1.61
C ILE A 108 11.96 -9.11 0.31
N PHE A 109 11.09 -9.93 -0.28
CA PHE A 109 11.39 -10.62 -1.52
C PHE A 109 11.69 -9.67 -2.68
N PHE A 110 10.83 -8.66 -2.92
CA PHE A 110 11.01 -7.72 -4.02
C PHE A 110 12.18 -6.76 -3.80
N THR A 111 12.44 -6.35 -2.56
CA THR A 111 13.61 -5.54 -2.22
C THR A 111 14.91 -6.29 -2.51
N TRP A 112 14.97 -7.58 -2.16
CA TRP A 112 16.10 -8.44 -2.52
C TRP A 112 16.20 -8.69 -4.03
N LEU A 113 15.08 -8.97 -4.70
CA LEU A 113 15.06 -9.32 -6.13
C LEU A 113 15.44 -8.14 -7.03
N LEU A 114 14.84 -6.96 -6.78
CA LEU A 114 14.94 -5.79 -7.66
C LEU A 114 16.14 -4.90 -7.30
N PHE A 115 16.47 -4.76 -6.01
CA PHE A 115 17.49 -3.81 -5.55
C PHE A 115 18.71 -4.49 -4.92
N ARG A 116 18.70 -5.83 -4.80
CA ARG A 116 19.77 -6.62 -4.16
C ARG A 116 20.04 -6.24 -2.70
N GLU A 117 19.06 -5.60 -2.06
CA GLU A 117 19.12 -5.21 -0.66
C GLU A 117 18.63 -6.36 0.23
N ASN A 118 19.50 -6.86 1.10
CA ASN A 118 19.14 -7.94 2.01
C ASN A 118 18.76 -7.41 3.40
N HIS A 119 17.46 -7.25 3.62
CA HIS A 119 16.89 -6.92 4.92
C HIS A 119 16.41 -8.17 5.70
N ALA A 120 16.59 -9.37 5.13
CA ALA A 120 16.20 -10.61 5.79
C ALA A 120 17.23 -11.01 6.85
N ASN A 121 16.81 -11.01 8.11
CA ASN A 121 17.55 -11.56 9.24
C ASN A 121 16.67 -12.55 10.00
N SER A 122 17.24 -13.24 11.00
CA SER A 122 16.52 -14.27 11.76
C SER A 122 15.24 -13.73 12.41
N SER A 123 15.25 -12.50 12.92
CA SER A 123 14.05 -11.88 13.53
C SER A 123 12.96 -11.64 12.49
N VAL A 124 13.33 -11.17 11.30
CA VAL A 124 12.40 -10.93 10.19
C VAL A 124 11.79 -12.24 9.68
N LEU A 125 12.59 -13.31 9.58
CA LEU A 125 12.09 -14.63 9.16
C LEU A 125 11.12 -15.22 10.18
N ILE A 126 11.45 -15.14 11.48
CA ILE A 126 10.59 -15.62 12.56
C ILE A 126 9.28 -14.80 12.58
N GLY A 127 9.38 -13.48 12.60
CA GLY A 127 8.22 -12.58 12.61
C GLY A 127 7.34 -12.77 11.38
N GLY A 128 7.95 -12.86 10.19
CA GLY A 128 7.25 -13.12 8.94
C GLY A 128 6.51 -14.46 8.93
N THR A 129 7.12 -15.51 9.51
CA THR A 129 6.46 -16.82 9.67
C THR A 129 5.26 -16.73 10.61
N LEU A 130 5.39 -16.01 11.72
CA LEU A 130 4.29 -15.79 12.67
C LEU A 130 3.13 -15.00 12.04
N ILE A 131 3.43 -13.99 11.23
CA ILE A 131 2.42 -13.27 10.43
C ILE A 131 1.69 -14.25 9.53
N PHE A 132 2.41 -15.05 8.75
CA PHE A 132 1.82 -16.01 7.82
C PHE A 132 0.91 -17.03 8.53
N ILE A 133 1.37 -17.60 9.65
CA ILE A 133 0.57 -18.50 10.48
C ILE A 133 -0.68 -17.80 11.01
N GLY A 134 -0.55 -16.57 11.52
CA GLY A 134 -1.69 -15.79 12.01
C GLY A 134 -2.74 -15.54 10.94
N VAL A 135 -2.30 -15.18 9.72
CA VAL A 135 -3.19 -15.01 8.57
C VAL A 135 -3.91 -16.32 8.22
N LEU A 136 -3.20 -17.45 8.18
CA LEU A 136 -3.80 -18.76 7.89
C LEU A 136 -4.88 -19.12 8.90
N ILE A 137 -4.61 -18.97 10.20
CA ILE A 137 -5.56 -19.29 11.27
C ILE A 137 -6.83 -18.46 11.11
N ILE A 138 -6.69 -17.14 10.91
CA ILE A 138 -7.87 -16.27 10.85
C ILE A 138 -8.62 -16.42 9.52
N SER A 139 -7.94 -16.73 8.42
CA SER A 139 -8.57 -16.90 7.10
C SER A 139 -9.54 -18.09 7.02
N GLN A 140 -9.42 -19.07 7.92
CA GLN A 140 -10.29 -20.24 8.03
C GLN A 140 -11.58 -19.99 8.82
N GLY A 141 -11.64 -18.89 9.58
CA GLY A 141 -12.86 -18.42 10.27
C GLY A 141 -13.76 -17.61 9.35
#